data_AF-K9VQJ3-F1
#
_entry.id   AF-K9VQJ3-F1
#
_cell.length_a   1.000
_cell.length_b   1.000
_cell.length_c   1.000
_cell.angle_alpha   90.00
_cell.angle_beta   90.00
_cell.angle_gamma   90.00
#
_symmetry.space_group_name_H-M   'P 1'
#
loop_
_entity.id
_entity.type
_entity.pdbx_description
1 polymer ?
#
loop_
_entity_poly.entity_id
_entity_poly.type
_entity_poly.pdbx_seq_one_letter_code
_entity_poly.pdbx_strand_id
1 'polypeptide(L)' 'MPEYGGCRACRHFSDVYINQLPTCRAFPEGISPIIITGTIEHTKPLPDQNNTIVYEPVEVAK' A
#
# COMPACT_ATOMS: atom_id res chain seq x y z
N MET A 1 -1.89 -0.20 -18.79
CA MET A 1 -1.95 0.31 -17.41
C MET A 1 -1.42 -0.81 -16.54
N PRO A 2 -0.44 -0.59 -15.65
CA PRO A 2 -0.05 -1.64 -14.72
C PRO A 2 -1.29 -2.02 -13.92
N GLU A 3 -1.68 -3.28 -14.04
CA GLU A 3 -2.79 -3.89 -13.32
C GLU A 3 -2.59 -3.71 -11.81
N TYR A 4 -3.65 -3.27 -11.11
CA TYR A 4 -3.59 -3.05 -9.67
C TYR A 4 -3.41 -4.39 -8.95
N GLY A 5 -2.16 -4.77 -8.66
CA GLY A 5 -1.81 -6.02 -7.99
C GLY A 5 -2.02 -5.98 -6.47
N GLY A 6 -2.64 -4.93 -5.95
CA GLY A 6 -2.89 -4.72 -4.51
C GLY A 6 -1.62 -4.44 -3.70
N CYS A 7 -1.74 -4.43 -2.37
CA CYS A 7 -0.64 -4.07 -1.47
C CYS A 7 0.62 -4.92 -1.73
N ARG A 8 0.50 -6.24 -1.94
CA ARG A 8 1.66 -7.13 -2.17
C ARG A 8 2.44 -6.82 -3.44
N ALA A 9 1.83 -6.15 -4.40
CA ALA A 9 2.47 -5.71 -5.64
C ALA A 9 2.93 -4.25 -5.57
N CYS A 10 3.00 -3.65 -4.38
CA CYS A 10 3.47 -2.28 -4.16
C CYS A 10 4.90 -2.27 -3.62
N ARG A 11 5.77 -1.36 -4.09
CA ARG A 11 7.13 -1.16 -3.56
C ARG A 11 7.17 -0.81 -2.07
N HIS A 12 6.09 -0.26 -1.53
CA HIS A 12 6.00 0.13 -0.13
C HIS A 12 5.66 -1.01 0.80
N PHE A 13 5.14 -2.11 0.27
CA PHE A 13 4.77 -3.26 1.05
C PHE A 13 6.00 -3.87 1.70
N SER A 14 5.87 -4.16 2.98
CA SER A 14 6.91 -4.75 3.80
C SER A 14 6.37 -6.05 4.37
N ASP A 15 7.16 -7.12 4.29
CA ASP A 15 6.82 -8.42 4.88
C ASP A 15 6.95 -8.43 6.43
N VAL A 16 7.09 -7.25 7.02
CA VAL A 16 7.05 -7.04 8.46
C VAL A 16 5.59 -6.88 8.87
N TYR A 17 5.16 -7.65 9.87
CA TYR A 17 3.81 -7.59 10.41
C TYR A 17 3.85 -7.00 11.82
N ILE A 18 3.06 -5.96 12.07
CA ILE A 18 2.83 -5.41 13.41
C ILE A 18 1.41 -5.81 13.81
N ASN A 19 1.24 -6.52 14.93
CA ASN A 19 -0.06 -7.03 15.39
C ASN A 19 -0.82 -7.84 14.31
N GLN A 20 -0.11 -8.68 13.55
CA GLN A 20 -0.65 -9.48 12.43
C GLN A 20 -1.13 -8.69 11.20
N LEU A 21 -0.94 -7.36 11.18
CA LEU A 21 -1.25 -6.53 10.02
C LEU A 21 0.03 -6.27 9.21
N PRO A 22 -0.02 -6.39 7.86
CA PRO A 22 1.12 -6.07 7.02
C PRO A 22 1.48 -4.60 7.20
N THR A 23 2.79 -4.31 7.20
CA THR A 23 3.28 -2.94 7.25
C THR A 23 3.53 -2.40 5.85
N CYS A 24 3.36 -1.09 5.73
CA CYS A 24 3.68 -0.35 4.53
C CYS A 24 4.56 0.81 4.95
N ARG A 25 5.66 1.07 4.24
CA ARG A 25 6.52 2.23 4.53
C ARG A 25 5.78 3.56 4.37
N ALA A 26 4.70 3.56 3.58
CA ALA A 26 3.77 4.67 3.44
C ALA A 26 2.88 4.88 4.68
N PHE A 27 2.71 3.87 5.52
CA PHE A 27 1.82 3.94 6.68
C PHE A 27 2.61 3.51 7.93
N PRO A 28 3.47 4.38 8.47
CA PRO A 28 4.30 4.05 9.63
C PRO A 28 3.47 3.74 10.88
N GLU A 29 2.25 4.26 10.96
CA GLU A 29 1.28 4.01 12.04
C GLU A 29 0.40 2.76 11.81
N GLY A 30 0.54 2.11 10.66
CA GLY A 30 -0.25 0.94 10.25
C GLY A 30 -1.18 1.22 9.08
N ILE A 31 -1.39 0.21 8.23
CA ILE A 31 -2.24 0.31 7.04
C ILE A 31 -3.71 0.28 7.48
N SER A 32 -4.49 1.27 7.04
CA SER A 32 -5.93 1.28 7.32
C SER A 32 -6.61 0.06 6.68
N PRO A 33 -7.54 -0.64 7.38
CA PRO A 33 -8.20 -1.83 6.86
C PRO A 33 -8.87 -1.62 5.51
N ILE A 34 -9.42 -0.41 5.27
CA ILE A 34 -10.09 -0.03 4.01
C ILE A 34 -9.16 -0.05 2.79
N ILE A 35 -7.85 0.08 3.02
CA ILE A 35 -6.80 -0.02 1.99
C ILE A 35 -6.46 -1.50 1.76
N ILE A 36 -6.38 -2.29 2.84
CA ILE A 36 -6.09 -3.74 2.79
C ILE A 36 -7.22 -4.49 2.09
N THR A 37 -8.48 -4.16 2.39
CA THR A 37 -9.67 -4.76 1.78
C THR A 37 -9.87 -4.35 0.32
N GLY A 38 -9.07 -3.41 -0.20
CA GLY A 38 -9.22 -2.87 -1.55
C GLY A 38 -10.47 -2.02 -1.74
N THR A 39 -11.13 -1.60 -0.65
CA THR A 39 -12.29 -0.70 -0.69
C THR A 39 -11.88 0.68 -1.20
N ILE A 40 -10.63 1.08 -0.95
CA ILE A 40 -10.04 2.28 -1.54
C ILE A 40 -8.83 1.89 -2.39
N GLU A 41 -8.89 2.23 -3.68
CA GLU A 41 -7.72 2.22 -4.56
C GLU A 41 -6.76 3.35 -4.14
N HIS A 42 -5.69 3.00 -3.42
CA HIS A 42 -4.66 3.96 -3.01
C HIS A 42 -3.67 4.30 -4.14
N THR A 43 -4.14 4.31 -5.39
CA THR A 43 -3.40 4.76 -6.58
C THR A 43 -3.27 6.29 -6.67
N LYS A 44 -3.91 6.99 -5.73
CA LYS A 44 -3.84 8.44 -5.53
C LYS A 44 -3.64 8.74 -4.03
N PRO A 45 -3.17 9.94 -3.66
CA PRO A 45 -3.06 10.33 -2.26
C PRO A 45 -4.43 10.22 -1.58
N LEU A 46 -4.49 9.56 -0.43
CA LEU A 46 -5.71 9.51 0.36
C LEU A 46 -5.91 10.85 1.09
N PRO A 47 -7.17 11.30 1.29
CA PRO A 47 -7.46 12.56 1.95
C PRO A 47 -6.90 12.65 3.39
N ASP A 48 -6.85 11.52 4.10
CA ASP A 48 -6.35 11.41 5.48
C ASP A 48 -4.91 10.90 5.57
N GLN A 49 -4.23 10.67 4.44
CA GLN A 49 -2.83 10.25 4.45
C GLN A 49 -1.93 11.48 4.59
N ASN A 50 -1.19 11.54 5.70
CA ASN A 50 -0.32 12.68 6.01
C ASN A 50 1.04 12.67 5.25
N ASN A 51 1.18 11.82 4.23
CA ASN A 51 2.37 11.71 3.41
C ASN A 51 1.99 11.63 1.92
N THR A 52 2.98 11.77 1.03
CA THR A 52 2.78 11.81 -0.42
C THR A 52 2.88 10.44 -1.10
N ILE A 53 2.86 9.35 -0.32
CA ILE A 53 3.22 8.03 -0.80
C ILE A 53 1.98 7.33 -1.38
N VAL A 54 1.99 6.99 -2.65
CA VAL A 54 0.87 6.33 -3.35
C VAL A 54 1.24 4.90 -3.76
N TYR A 55 0.29 4.14 -4.31
CA TYR A 55 0.60 2.84 -4.89
C TYR A 55 1.69 2.98 -5.97
N GLU A 56 2.81 2.31 -5.74
CA GLU A 56 3.92 2.23 -6.68
C GLU A 56 4.09 0.76 -7.06
N PRO A 57 3.70 0.34 -8.28
CA PRO A 57 3.84 -1.05 -8.67
C PRO A 57 5.31 -1.46 -8.57
N VAL A 58 5.59 -2.62 -7.96
CA VAL A 58 6.89 -3.26 -8.17
C VAL A 58 7.02 -3.51 -9.66
N GLU A 59 7.98 -2.86 -10.31
CA GLU A 59 8.39 -3.25 -11.65
C GLU A 59 8.83 -4.71 -11.55
N VAL A 60 7.93 -5.62 -11.95
CA VAL A 60 8.29 -7.02 -12.15
C VAL A 60 9.19 -6.96 -13.37
N ALA A 61 10.50 -6.90 -13.14
CA ALA A 61 11.48 -6.99 -14.20
C ALA A 61 11.16 -8.27 -14.99
N LYS A 62 10.75 -8.07 -16.25
CA LYS A 62 10.50 -9.15 -17.21
C LYS A 62 11.78 -9.92 -17.49
#